data_AF-A0A0D0JV87-F1
#
_entry.id   AF-A0A0D0JV87-F1
#
_cell.length_a   1.000
_cell.length_b   1.000
_cell.length_c   1.000
_cell.angle_alpha   90.00
_cell.angle_beta   90.00
_cell.angle_gamma   90.00
#
_symmetry.space_group_name_H-M   'P 1'
#
loop_
_entity.id
_entity.type
_entity.pdbx_description
1 polymer ?
#
loop_
_entity_poly.entity_id
_entity_poly.type
_entity_poly.pdbx_seq_one_letter_code
_entity_poly.pdbx_strand_id
1 'polypeptide(L)'
;MARPRAFDTDEVVAAAVAVFTEHGYRGASVDQILAATDIRRASLYNAFGSKRGLFLTALRSDRATMDLLLVALMELAPTDAALRRELAATLAERGIDERALGTALLSRADIRREEAL
;
A
#
# COMPACT_ATOMS: atom_id res chain seq x y z
N MET A 1 -33.16 -0.62 -17.10
CA MET A 1 -31.93 -1.15 -16.46
C MET A 1 -31.09 0.03 -16.00
N ALA A 2 -30.82 0.16 -14.70
CA ALA A 2 -29.94 1.20 -14.19
C ALA A 2 -28.49 0.85 -14.56
N ARG A 3 -27.80 1.74 -15.26
CA ARG A 3 -26.36 1.63 -15.46
C ARG A 3 -25.71 1.67 -14.07
N PRO A 4 -24.89 0.68 -13.67
CA PRO A 4 -24.19 0.77 -12.40
C PRO A 4 -23.42 2.10 -12.36
N ARG A 5 -23.49 2.84 -11.24
CA ARG A 5 -22.58 3.96 -11.02
C ARG A 5 -21.16 3.41 -11.18
N ALA A 6 -20.45 3.89 -12.20
CA ALA A 6 -19.02 3.66 -12.32
C ALA A 6 -18.36 4.45 -11.18
N PHE A 7 -17.48 3.79 -10.43
CA PHE A 7 -16.63 4.45 -9.45
C PHE A 7 -15.26 4.69 -10.08
N ASP A 8 -14.51 5.63 -9.51
CA ASP A 8 -13.14 5.88 -9.92
C ASP A 8 -12.20 4.88 -9.24
N THR A 9 -11.56 4.02 -10.03
CA THR A 9 -10.59 3.04 -9.55
C THR A 9 -9.40 3.73 -8.90
N ASP A 10 -8.97 4.88 -9.40
CA ASP A 10 -7.80 5.60 -8.90
C ASP A 10 -8.08 6.21 -7.53
N GLU A 11 -9.29 6.69 -7.28
CA GLU A 11 -9.72 7.14 -5.95
C GLU A 11 -9.72 6.00 -4.94
N VAL A 12 -10.20 4.82 -5.34
CA VAL A 12 -10.19 3.63 -4.47
C VAL A 12 -8.77 3.18 -4.18
N VAL A 13 -7.87 3.22 -5.17
CA VAL A 13 -6.46 2.92 -5.00
C VAL A 13 -5.80 3.93 -4.06
N ALA A 14 -6.05 5.23 -4.23
CA ALA A 14 -5.51 6.26 -3.34
C ALA A 14 -5.99 6.08 -1.89
N ALA A 15 -7.28 5.80 -1.69
CA ALA A 15 -7.82 5.49 -0.36
C ALA A 15 -7.19 4.22 0.24
N ALA A 16 -7.00 3.18 -0.57
CA ALA A 16 -6.35 1.96 -0.13
C ALA A 16 -4.88 2.20 0.28
N VAL A 17 -4.12 3.00 -0.48
CA VAL A 17 -2.76 3.41 -0.11
C VAL A 17 -2.75 4.03 1.28
N ALA A 18 -3.67 4.97 1.56
CA ALA A 18 -3.77 5.62 2.87
C ALA A 18 -4.07 4.62 4.00
N VAL A 19 -5.11 3.80 3.84
CA VAL A 19 -5.54 2.81 4.84
C VAL A 19 -4.43 1.77 5.11
N PHE A 20 -3.77 1.26 4.08
CA PHE A 20 -2.67 0.31 4.25
C PHE A 20 -1.42 0.95 4.86
N THR A 21 -1.15 2.21 4.51
CA THR A 21 -0.06 2.98 5.12
C THR A 21 -0.32 3.21 6.60
N GLU A 22 -1.56 3.49 7.01
CA GLU A 22 -1.88 3.76 8.41
C GLU A 22 -1.91 2.48 9.25
N HIS A 23 -2.58 1.43 8.77
CA HIS A 23 -2.89 0.24 9.57
C HIS A 23 -2.03 -0.99 9.25
N GLY A 24 -1.12 -0.88 8.28
CA GLY A 24 -0.40 -2.02 7.74
C GLY A 24 -1.29 -2.92 6.87
N TYR A 25 -0.71 -3.93 6.23
CA TYR A 25 -1.48 -4.84 5.40
C TYR A 25 -2.36 -5.75 6.24
N ARG A 26 -1.86 -6.30 7.35
CA ARG A 26 -2.60 -7.21 8.23
C ARG A 26 -3.68 -6.47 9.02
N GLY A 27 -3.39 -5.28 9.53
CA GLY A 27 -4.31 -4.49 10.35
C GLY A 27 -5.42 -3.80 9.57
N ALA A 28 -5.18 -3.39 8.31
CA ALA A 28 -6.22 -2.79 7.47
C ALA A 28 -7.40 -3.76 7.23
N SER A 29 -8.62 -3.28 7.26
CA SER A 29 -9.82 -4.05 6.92
C SER A 29 -10.45 -3.54 5.62
N VAL A 30 -11.20 -4.40 4.94
CA VAL A 30 -11.98 -3.97 3.77
C VAL A 30 -13.03 -2.94 4.16
N ASP A 31 -13.60 -3.02 5.37
CA ASP A 31 -14.57 -2.02 5.85
C ASP A 31 -13.94 -0.63 6.00
N GLN A 32 -12.70 -0.51 6.47
CA GLN A 32 -12.00 0.78 6.51
C GLN A 32 -11.80 1.37 5.11
N ILE A 33 -11.46 0.54 4.12
CA ILE A 33 -11.31 0.98 2.73
C ILE A 33 -12.67 1.43 2.16
N LEU A 34 -13.73 0.67 2.43
CA LEU A 34 -15.08 1.00 2.00
C LEU A 34 -15.61 2.25 2.71
N ALA A 35 -15.21 2.52 3.95
CA ALA A 35 -15.57 3.75 4.66
C ALA A 35 -14.80 4.98 4.15
N ALA A 36 -13.58 4.77 3.66
CA ALA A 36 -12.76 5.80 3.03
C ALA A 36 -13.15 6.08 1.56
N THR A 37 -14.11 5.34 1.01
CA THR A 37 -14.58 5.45 -0.38
C THR A 37 -16.11 5.46 -0.41
N ASP A 38 -16.74 5.73 -1.55
CA ASP A 38 -18.21 5.61 -1.70
C ASP A 38 -18.60 4.36 -2.51
N ILE A 39 -17.77 3.31 -2.45
CA ILE A 39 -18.00 2.07 -3.19
C ILE A 39 -18.60 0.98 -2.32
N ARG A 40 -19.31 0.05 -2.96
CA ARG A 40 -19.84 -1.13 -2.29
C ARG A 40 -18.80 -2.25 -2.28
N ARG A 41 -18.86 -3.10 -1.25
CA ARG A 41 -18.02 -4.30 -1.11
C ARG A 41 -17.97 -5.17 -2.37
N ALA A 42 -19.13 -5.43 -2.98
CA ALA A 42 -19.20 -6.22 -4.21
C ALA A 42 -18.45 -5.57 -5.37
N SER A 43 -18.53 -4.24 -5.51
CA SER A 43 -17.79 -3.49 -6.53
C SER A 43 -16.27 -3.56 -6.29
N LEU A 44 -15.83 -3.46 -5.04
CA LEU A 44 -14.42 -3.61 -4.67
C LEU A 44 -13.90 -5.00 -5.08
N TYR A 45 -14.60 -6.07 -4.69
CA TYR A 45 -14.15 -7.42 -5.04
C TYR A 45 -14.27 -7.72 -6.54
N ASN A 46 -15.26 -7.17 -7.23
CA ASN A 46 -15.36 -7.33 -8.68
C ASN A 46 -14.18 -6.67 -9.42
N ALA A 47 -13.68 -5.53 -8.94
CA ALA A 47 -12.58 -4.83 -9.58
C ALA A 47 -11.19 -5.36 -9.17
N PHE A 48 -11.00 -5.72 -7.90
CA PHE A 48 -9.68 -6.04 -7.35
C PHE A 48 -9.55 -7.51 -6.93
N GLY A 49 -10.63 -8.29 -6.95
CA GLY A 49 -10.68 -9.70 -6.57
C GLY A 49 -10.57 -9.96 -5.06
N SER A 50 -9.69 -9.25 -4.37
CA SER A 50 -9.44 -9.40 -2.94
C SER A 50 -8.77 -8.16 -2.35
N LYS A 51 -8.69 -8.08 -1.02
CA LYS A 51 -7.85 -7.10 -0.30
C LYS A 51 -6.39 -7.18 -0.76
N ARG A 52 -5.88 -8.40 -1.01
CA ARG A 52 -4.54 -8.62 -1.54
C ARG A 52 -4.39 -8.06 -2.94
N GLY A 53 -5.36 -8.31 -3.82
CA GLY A 53 -5.36 -7.77 -5.17
C GLY A 53 -5.34 -6.25 -5.15
N LEU A 54 -6.17 -5.62 -4.32
CA LEU A 54 -6.17 -4.17 -4.13
C LEU A 54 -4.83 -3.65 -3.59
N PHE A 55 -4.22 -4.33 -2.61
CA PHE A 55 -2.90 -3.97 -2.10
C PHE A 55 -1.82 -4.01 -3.20
N LEU A 56 -1.81 -5.06 -4.02
CA LEU A 56 -0.86 -5.19 -5.13
C LEU A 56 -1.11 -4.13 -6.21
N THR A 57 -2.36 -3.80 -6.51
CA THR A 57 -2.70 -2.69 -7.41
C THR A 57 -2.19 -1.36 -6.86
N ALA A 58 -2.42 -1.09 -5.58
CA ALA A 58 -1.91 0.11 -4.92
C ALA A 58 -0.38 0.19 -4.95
N LEU A 59 0.30 -0.93 -4.69
CA LEU A 59 1.76 -1.01 -4.72
C LEU A 59 2.37 -0.72 -6.09
N ARG A 60 1.69 -1.14 -7.17
CA ARG A 60 2.13 -0.93 -8.56
C ARG A 60 1.73 0.42 -9.13
N SER A 61 0.83 1.14 -8.45
CA SER A 61 0.37 2.45 -8.90
C SER A 61 1.44 3.53 -8.68
N ASP A 62 1.27 4.65 -9.38
CA ASP A 62 2.03 5.88 -9.15
C ASP A 62 1.75 6.50 -7.77
N ARG A 63 0.65 6.12 -7.12
CA ARG A 63 0.27 6.53 -5.75
C ARG A 63 1.06 5.81 -4.66
N ALA A 64 1.82 4.76 -4.98
CA ALA A 64 2.57 4.00 -3.98
C ALA A 64 3.59 4.88 -3.25
N THR A 65 3.41 5.04 -1.94
CA THR A 65 4.28 5.82 -1.05
C THR A 65 5.43 4.97 -0.51
N MET A 66 6.49 5.63 0.00
CA MET A 66 7.57 4.95 0.71
C MET A 66 7.04 4.10 1.87
N ASP A 67 6.06 4.60 2.61
CA ASP A 67 5.45 3.87 3.71
C ASP A 67 4.71 2.61 3.26
N LEU A 68 4.02 2.65 2.13
CA LEU A 68 3.38 1.47 1.56
C LEU A 68 4.43 0.42 1.14
N LEU A 69 5.56 0.86 0.58
CA LEU A 69 6.69 -0.03 0.27
C LEU A 69 7.24 -0.68 1.54
N LEU A 70 7.38 0.08 2.63
CA LEU A 70 7.80 -0.46 3.93
C LEU A 70 6.82 -1.50 4.47
N VAL A 71 5.50 -1.23 4.38
CA VAL A 71 4.47 -2.22 4.75
C VAL A 71 4.61 -3.50 3.93
N ALA A 72 4.79 -3.38 2.61
CA ALA A 72 4.97 -4.54 1.74
C ALA A 72 6.24 -5.34 2.09
N LEU A 73 7.35 -4.63 2.35
CA LEU A 73 8.64 -5.19 2.72
C LEU A 73 8.60 -5.93 4.07
N MET A 74 7.87 -5.39 5.04
CA MET A 74 7.83 -5.92 6.40
C MET A 74 6.79 -7.04 6.58
N GLU A 75 5.63 -6.95 5.92
CA GLU A 75 4.51 -7.84 6.23
C GLU A 75 4.25 -8.94 5.20
N LEU A 76 4.58 -8.71 3.92
CA LEU A 76 4.30 -9.66 2.84
C LEU A 76 5.57 -10.26 2.23
N ALA A 77 6.58 -9.44 1.94
CA ALA A 77 7.82 -9.88 1.30
C ALA A 77 8.57 -11.00 2.03
N PRO A 78 8.54 -11.13 3.38
CA PRO A 78 9.23 -12.24 4.05
C PRO A 78 8.68 -13.62 3.64
N THR A 79 7.37 -13.71 3.42
CA THR A 79 6.67 -14.96 3.09
C THR A 79 6.31 -15.10 1.61
N ASP A 80 6.58 -14.08 0.80
CA ASP A 80 6.20 -14.02 -0.61
C ASP A 80 7.40 -13.71 -1.48
N ALA A 81 8.04 -14.76 -2.00
CA ALA A 81 9.26 -14.62 -2.79
C ALA A 81 9.03 -13.89 -4.13
N ALA A 82 7.83 -13.99 -4.70
CA ALA A 82 7.51 -13.31 -5.95
C ALA A 82 7.38 -11.80 -5.71
N LEU A 83 6.60 -11.41 -4.69
CA LEU A 83 6.48 -10.01 -4.29
C LEU A 83 7.81 -9.42 -3.84
N ARG A 84 8.63 -10.17 -3.11
CA ARG A 84 9.96 -9.72 -2.70
C ARG A 84 10.85 -9.36 -3.89
N ARG A 85 10.83 -10.18 -4.95
CA ARG A 85 11.57 -9.88 -6.19
C ARG A 85 11.01 -8.64 -6.91
N GLU A 86 9.68 -8.54 -6.99
CA GLU A 86 9.01 -7.39 -7.59
C GLU A 86 9.34 -6.08 -6.85
N LEU A 87 9.31 -6.11 -5.51
CA LEU A 87 9.70 -4.98 -4.67
C LEU A 87 11.17 -4.61 -4.87
N ALA A 88 12.08 -5.59 -4.89
CA ALA A 88 13.49 -5.32 -5.13
C ALA A 88 13.73 -4.63 -6.48
N ALA A 89 13.05 -5.08 -7.54
CA ALA A 89 13.11 -4.42 -8.85
C ALA A 89 12.54 -2.99 -8.78
N THR A 90 11.38 -2.80 -8.15
CA THR A 90 10.74 -1.49 -7.99
C THR A 90 11.63 -0.50 -7.23
N LEU A 91 12.26 -0.95 -6.14
CA LEU A 91 13.19 -0.13 -5.35
C LEU A 91 14.41 0.28 -6.19
N ALA A 92 14.99 -0.65 -6.95
CA ALA A 92 16.11 -0.38 -7.84
C ALA A 92 15.74 0.61 -8.96
N GLU A 93 14.58 0.43 -9.61
CA GLU A 93 14.07 1.31 -10.66
C GLU A 93 13.82 2.73 -10.15
N ARG A 94 13.34 2.86 -8.90
CA ARG A 94 13.11 4.16 -8.25
C ARG A 94 14.37 4.76 -7.61
N GLY A 95 15.51 4.07 -7.67
CA GLY A 95 16.77 4.50 -7.04
C GLY A 95 16.69 4.58 -5.51
N ILE A 96 15.82 3.79 -4.88
CA ILE A 96 15.63 3.75 -3.43
C ILE A 96 16.66 2.76 -2.86
N ASP A 97 17.61 3.29 -2.10
CA ASP A 97 18.66 2.50 -1.45
C ASP A 97 18.30 2.11 0.00
N GLU A 98 19.19 1.31 0.61
CA GLU A 98 19.05 0.84 1.99
C GLU A 98 19.01 1.99 3.01
N ARG A 99 19.74 3.09 2.75
CA ARG A 99 19.77 4.26 3.63
C ARG A 99 18.44 5.00 3.60
N ALA A 100 17.84 5.18 2.43
CA ALA A 100 16.53 5.80 2.26
C ALA A 100 15.45 4.97 2.97
N LEU A 101 15.46 3.65 2.79
CA LEU A 101 14.55 2.73 3.50
C LEU A 101 14.72 2.81 5.02
N GLY A 102 15.97 2.79 5.51
CA GLY A 102 16.25 2.92 6.94
C GLY A 102 15.78 4.25 7.52
N THR A 103 15.99 5.35 6.78
CA THR A 103 15.54 6.70 7.19
C THR A 103 14.02 6.78 7.26
N ALA A 104 13.33 6.25 6.25
CA ALA A 104 11.87 6.21 6.22
C ALA A 104 11.31 5.35 7.36
N LEU A 105 11.90 4.18 7.62
CA LEU A 105 11.50 3.30 8.71
C LEU A 105 11.64 3.96 10.08
N LEU A 106 12.77 4.63 10.34
CA LEU A 106 13.00 5.37 11.59
C LEU A 106 12.01 6.53 11.75
N SER A 107 11.78 7.29 10.68
CA SER A 107 10.81 8.40 10.68
C SER A 107 9.40 7.91 10.99
N ARG A 108 8.99 6.79 10.40
CA ARG A 108 7.69 6.16 10.64
C ARG A 108 7.53 5.64 12.07
N ALA A 109 8.61 5.21 12.70
CA ALA A 109 8.62 4.80 14.10
C ALA A 109 8.69 5.97 15.09
N ASP A 110 8.73 7.22 14.59
CA ASP A 110 9.03 8.44 15.36
C ASP A 110 10.35 8.34 16.15
N ILE A 111 11.30 7.58 15.62
CA ILE A 111 12.65 7.43 16.18
C ILE A 111 13.56 8.41 15.43
N ARG A 112 13.65 9.65 15.90
CA ARG A 112 14.68 10.57 15.40
C ARG A 112 16.03 10.19 16.00
N ARG A 113 17.09 10.18 15.18
CA ARG A 113 18.44 10.27 15.75
C ARG A 113 18.54 11.64 16.40
N GLU A 114 18.67 11.67 17.72
CA GLU A 114 19.28 12.83 18.36
C GLU A 114 20.65 13.00 17.72
N GLU A 115 20.86 14.12 17.04
CA GLU A 115 22.19 14.52 16.59
C GLU A 115 23.03 14.66 17.86
N ALA A 116 23.90 13.68 18.10
CA ALA A 116 24.93 13.79 19.12
C ALA A 116 25.79 15.01 18.76
N LEU A 117 25.62 16.07 19.57
CA LEU A 117 26.45 17.27 19.58
C LEU A 117 27.91 16.92 19.86
#